data_AF-A0A6S6U973-F1
#
_entry.id   AF-A0A6S6U973-F1
#
_cell.length_a   1.000
_cell.length_b   1.000
_cell.length_c   1.000
_cell.angle_alpha   90.00
_cell.angle_beta   90.00
_cell.angle_gamma   90.00
#
_symmetry.space_group_name_H-M   'P 1'
#
loop_
_entity.id
_entity.type
_entity.pdbx_description
1 polymer ?
#
loop_
_entity_poly.entity_id
_entity_poly.type
_entity_poly.pdbx_seq_one_letter_code
_entity_poly.pdbx_strand_id
1 'polypeptide(L)'
;MSNINNHSLDIVANNLGLEEAVEMFEYALPHISQRRDELRKHISISDWEAAGQCVHRTLSSVNLYGSDRLEELLLQVKLASTGEVEPSTLNQELSKEFDNVLQSIKQWLATHTSS
;
A
#
# COMPACT_ATOMS: atom_id res chain seq x y z
N MET A 1 -13.45 -9.39 0.39
CA MET A 1 -12.93 -8.62 1.54
C MET A 1 -11.44 -8.82 1.53
N SER A 2 -10.66 -7.74 1.46
CA SER A 2 -9.21 -7.83 1.49
C SER A 2 -8.78 -8.18 2.91
N ASN A 3 -8.20 -9.35 3.09
CA ASN A 3 -7.63 -9.78 4.36
C ASN A 3 -6.27 -9.13 4.51
N ILE A 4 -6.24 -7.86 4.92
CA ILE A 4 -4.99 -7.29 5.42
C ILE A 4 -4.72 -7.97 6.74
N ASN A 5 -3.70 -8.82 6.74
CA ASN A 5 -3.41 -9.65 7.87
C ASN A 5 -2.48 -8.88 8.81
N ASN A 6 -3.00 -8.42 9.96
CA ASN A 6 -2.17 -7.85 11.03
C ASN A 6 -1.01 -8.79 11.41
N HIS A 7 -1.15 -10.09 11.14
CA HIS A 7 -0.07 -11.07 11.22
C HIS A 7 1.21 -10.65 10.49
N SER A 8 1.14 -9.99 9.33
CA SER A 8 2.33 -9.53 8.63
C SER A 8 3.04 -8.40 9.39
N LEU A 9 2.28 -7.50 10.02
CA LEU A 9 2.82 -6.45 10.87
C LEU A 9 3.44 -7.05 12.15
N ASP A 10 2.78 -8.05 12.74
CA ASP A 10 3.30 -8.80 13.90
C ASP A 10 4.57 -9.59 13.54
N ILE A 11 4.65 -10.19 12.34
CA ILE A 11 5.87 -10.87 11.86
C ILE A 11 7.03 -9.87 11.77
N VAL A 12 6.78 -8.68 11.24
CA VAL A 12 7.80 -7.62 11.16
C VAL A 12 8.27 -7.22 12.56
N ALA A 13 7.35 -6.99 13.50
CA ALA A 13 7.68 -6.67 14.88
C ALA A 13 8.45 -7.79 15.60
N ASN A 14 8.08 -9.06 15.36
CA ASN A 14 8.80 -10.21 15.91
C ASN A 14 10.22 -10.35 15.36
N ASN A 15 10.47 -9.91 14.12
CA ASN A 15 11.78 -10.01 13.47
C ASN A 15 12.70 -8.82 13.79
N LEU A 16 12.14 -7.60 13.88
CA LEU A 16 12.92 -6.37 14.09
C LEU A 16 13.05 -5.99 15.57
N GLY A 17 12.08 -6.37 16.39
CA GLY A 17 11.84 -5.73 17.69
C GLY A 17 10.62 -4.79 17.61
N LEU A 18 9.87 -4.70 18.71
CA LEU A 18 8.63 -3.94 18.76
C LEU A 18 8.87 -2.44 18.57
N GLU A 19 9.89 -1.89 19.23
CA GLU A 19 10.23 -0.47 19.19
C GLU A 19 10.66 -0.05 17.77
N GLU A 20 11.55 -0.83 17.16
CA GLU A 20 12.02 -0.61 15.80
C GLU A 20 10.90 -0.74 14.76
N ALA A 21 9.98 -1.69 14.96
CA ALA A 21 8.82 -1.84 14.09
C ALA A 21 7.84 -0.67 14.22
N VAL A 22 7.60 -0.16 15.43
CA VAL A 22 6.80 1.05 15.67
C VAL A 22 7.41 2.23 14.90
N GLU A 23 8.69 2.53 15.11
CA GLU A 23 9.38 3.63 14.43
C GLU A 23 9.31 3.48 12.90
N MET A 24 9.54 2.28 12.40
CA MET A 24 9.47 1.98 10.97
C MET A 24 8.07 2.24 10.41
N PHE A 25 7.01 1.80 11.09
CA PHE A 25 5.63 1.98 10.64
C PHE A 25 5.16 3.44 10.73
N GLU A 26 5.55 4.16 11.78
CA GLU A 26 5.31 5.61 11.89
C GLU A 26 5.99 6.37 10.76
N TYR A 27 7.23 6.01 10.45
CA TYR A 27 7.97 6.57 9.31
C TYR A 27 7.33 6.20 7.97
N ALA A 28 6.86 4.96 7.80
CA ALA A 28 6.29 4.47 6.54
C ALA A 28 4.93 5.08 6.21
N LEU A 29 4.06 5.33 7.20
CA LEU A 29 2.70 5.85 7.01
C LEU A 29 2.57 7.04 6.05
N PRO A 30 3.31 8.16 6.23
CA PRO A 30 3.22 9.30 5.32
C PRO A 30 3.66 8.93 3.89
N HIS A 31 4.66 8.06 3.74
CA HIS A 31 5.12 7.62 2.43
C HIS A 31 4.11 6.73 1.71
N ILE A 32 3.38 5.86 2.42
CA ILE A 32 2.30 5.05 1.85
C ILE A 32 1.17 5.97 1.37
N SER A 33 0.77 6.95 2.18
CA SER A 33 -0.26 7.92 1.79
C SER A 33 0.16 8.74 0.58
N GLN A 34 1.41 9.20 0.53
CA GLN A 34 1.95 9.93 -0.62
C GLN A 34 1.92 9.08 -1.89
N ARG A 35 2.33 7.80 -1.81
CA ARG A 35 2.30 6.88 -2.96
C ARG A 35 0.88 6.65 -3.49
N ARG A 36 -0.11 6.49 -2.60
CA ARG A 36 -1.53 6.42 -2.99
C ARG A 36 -1.93 7.65 -3.81
N ASP A 37 -1.60 8.84 -3.32
CA ASP A 37 -1.99 10.10 -3.94
C ASP A 37 -1.26 10.33 -5.29
N GLU A 38 0.03 10.01 -5.37
CA GLU A 38 0.82 10.02 -6.60
C GLU A 38 0.23 9.06 -7.64
N LEU A 39 -0.01 7.80 -7.26
CA LEU A 39 -0.51 6.78 -8.17
C LEU A 39 -1.90 7.15 -8.71
N ARG A 40 -2.79 7.60 -7.83
CA ARG A 40 -4.13 8.09 -8.22
C ARG A 40 -4.05 9.24 -9.22
N LYS A 41 -3.14 10.19 -9.00
CA LYS A 41 -2.92 11.32 -9.91
C LYS A 41 -2.52 10.82 -11.29
N HIS A 42 -1.51 9.95 -11.38
CA HIS A 42 -1.04 9.45 -12.67
C HIS A 42 -2.10 8.62 -13.41
N ILE A 43 -2.84 7.75 -12.71
CA ILE A 43 -3.94 6.98 -13.31
C ILE A 43 -5.06 7.91 -13.83
N SER A 44 -5.41 8.96 -13.07
CA SER A 44 -6.49 9.89 -13.47
C SER A 44 -6.22 10.65 -14.76
N ILE A 45 -4.95 10.85 -15.10
CA ILE A 45 -4.52 11.51 -16.35
C ILE A 45 -4.00 10.51 -17.39
N SER A 46 -4.19 9.21 -17.17
CA SER A 46 -3.69 8.12 -18.03
C SER A 46 -2.18 8.15 -18.29
N ASP A 47 -1.40 8.66 -17.34
CA ASP A 47 0.06 8.67 -17.37
C ASP A 47 0.60 7.32 -16.84
N TRP A 48 0.44 6.28 -17.66
CA TRP A 48 0.77 4.90 -17.28
C TRP A 48 2.26 4.67 -17.06
N GLU A 49 3.12 5.46 -17.71
CA GLU A 49 4.57 5.39 -17.51
C GLU A 49 4.93 5.83 -16.08
N ALA A 50 4.48 7.03 -15.66
CA ALA A 50 4.74 7.49 -14.32
C ALA A 50 3.99 6.67 -13.25
N ALA A 51 2.79 6.19 -13.56
CA ALA A 51 2.08 5.23 -12.70
C ALA A 51 2.90 3.95 -12.50
N GLY A 52 3.50 3.40 -13.56
CA GLY A 52 4.38 2.23 -13.49
C GLY A 52 5.63 2.46 -12.63
N GLN A 53 6.23 3.66 -12.71
CA GLN A 53 7.34 4.02 -11.82
C GLN A 53 6.90 4.11 -10.35
N CYS A 54 5.72 4.67 -10.08
CA CYS A 54 5.15 4.74 -8.73
C CYS A 54 4.84 3.34 -8.19
N VAL A 55 4.28 2.44 -9.02
CA VAL A 55 4.05 1.02 -8.71
C VAL A 55 5.34 0.34 -8.29
N HIS A 56 6.43 0.51 -9.04
CA HIS A 56 7.70 -0.14 -8.72
C HIS A 56 8.22 0.24 -7.33
N ARG A 57 8.16 1.53 -6.99
CA ARG A 57 8.53 2.01 -5.63
C ARG A 57 7.60 1.47 -4.54
N THR A 58 6.33 1.26 -4.88
CA THR A 58 5.30 0.83 -3.93
C THR A 58 5.40 -0.66 -3.63
N LEU A 59 5.55 -1.50 -4.67
CA LEU A 59 5.65 -2.96 -4.54
C LEU A 59 6.75 -3.40 -3.58
N SER A 60 7.92 -2.74 -3.62
CA SER A 60 9.03 -3.04 -2.69
C SER A 60 8.66 -2.89 -1.21
N SER A 61 7.62 -2.12 -0.89
CA SER A 61 7.15 -1.90 0.48
C SER A 61 5.86 -2.63 0.83
N VAL A 62 5.03 -2.99 -0.17
CA VAL A 62 3.71 -3.63 0.07
C VAL A 62 3.84 -4.99 0.75
N ASN A 63 4.89 -5.74 0.46
CA ASN A 63 5.16 -7.04 1.11
C ASN A 63 5.32 -6.92 2.62
N LEU A 64 5.73 -5.75 3.13
CA LEU A 64 5.85 -5.49 4.57
C LEU A 64 4.48 -5.32 5.24
N TYR A 65 3.45 -4.95 4.48
CA TYR A 65 2.12 -4.62 5.01
C TYR A 65 1.10 -5.74 4.82
N GLY A 66 1.45 -6.80 4.07
CA GLY A 66 0.63 -8.02 3.95
C GLY A 66 -0.69 -7.84 3.22
N SER A 67 -0.73 -7.00 2.18
CA SER A 67 -1.92 -6.83 1.33
C SER A 67 -1.69 -7.42 -0.06
N ASP A 68 -1.98 -8.71 -0.21
CA ASP A 68 -1.93 -9.44 -1.49
C ASP A 68 -2.80 -8.75 -2.54
N ARG A 69 -3.97 -8.24 -2.13
CA ARG A 69 -4.86 -7.52 -3.05
C ARG A 69 -4.26 -6.23 -3.57
N LEU A 70 -3.56 -5.47 -2.72
CA LEU A 70 -2.86 -4.27 -3.17
C LEU A 70 -1.74 -4.62 -4.15
N GLU A 71 -1.00 -5.70 -3.90
CA GLU A 71 0.00 -6.20 -4.82
C GLU A 71 -0.61 -6.55 -6.19
N GLU A 72 -1.69 -7.32 -6.22
CA GLU A 72 -2.42 -7.66 -7.46
C GLU A 72 -2.84 -6.43 -8.26
N LEU A 73 -3.41 -5.41 -7.60
CA LEU A 73 -3.86 -4.18 -8.24
C LEU A 73 -2.69 -3.36 -8.79
N LEU A 74 -1.57 -3.30 -8.06
CA LEU A 74 -0.34 -2.64 -8.52
C LEU A 74 0.24 -3.36 -9.75
N LEU A 75 0.19 -4.69 -9.79
CA LEU A 75 0.58 -5.46 -10.96
C LEU A 75 -0.36 -5.19 -12.15
N GLN A 76 -1.66 -5.03 -11.93
CA GLN A 76 -2.60 -4.62 -12.98
C GLN A 76 -2.27 -3.25 -13.55
N VAL A 77 -1.88 -2.25 -12.74
CA VAL A 77 -1.43 -0.95 -13.24
C VAL A 77 -0.20 -1.09 -14.16
N LYS A 78 0.73 -1.98 -13.81
CA LYS A 78 1.91 -2.25 -14.62
C LYS A 78 1.56 -2.87 -15.98
N LEU A 79 0.45 -3.63 -16.03
CA LEU A 79 -0.06 -4.29 -17.25
C LEU A 79 -1.06 -3.43 -18.03
N ALA A 80 -1.70 -2.44 -17.39
CA ALA A 80 -2.78 -1.63 -17.96
C ALA A 80 -2.39 -0.76 -19.17
N SER A 81 -1.11 -0.71 -19.55
CA SER A 81 -0.67 -0.16 -20.83
C SER A 81 -1.30 -0.86 -22.05
N THR A 82 -1.98 -2.00 -21.86
CA THR A 82 -2.68 -2.77 -22.90
C THR A 82 -4.17 -2.43 -23.07
N GLY A 83 -4.77 -1.56 -22.24
CA GLY A 83 -6.17 -1.11 -22.39
C GLY A 83 -7.24 -2.06 -21.84
N GLU A 84 -6.85 -3.06 -21.04
CA GLU A 84 -7.76 -4.09 -20.52
C GLU A 84 -8.56 -3.67 -19.27
N VAL A 85 -8.15 -2.59 -18.59
CA VAL A 85 -8.77 -2.15 -17.33
C VAL A 85 -9.22 -0.69 -17.43
N GLU A 86 -10.47 -0.43 -17.04
CA GLU A 86 -11.03 0.92 -17.00
C GLU A 86 -10.34 1.75 -15.88
N PRO A 87 -9.75 2.92 -16.20
CA PRO A 87 -8.91 3.64 -15.26
C PRO A 87 -9.62 4.07 -13.97
N SER A 88 -10.90 4.43 -14.04
CA SER A 88 -11.65 4.89 -12.87
C SER A 88 -11.90 3.77 -11.87
N THR A 89 -12.23 2.57 -12.35
CA THR A 89 -12.45 1.36 -11.56
C THR A 89 -11.16 0.95 -10.86
N LEU A 90 -10.04 0.88 -11.59
CA LEU A 90 -8.73 0.55 -11.02
C LEU A 90 -8.32 1.55 -9.95
N ASN A 91 -8.56 2.84 -10.17
CA ASN A 91 -8.23 3.90 -9.23
C ASN A 91 -9.04 3.82 -7.93
N GLN A 92 -10.34 3.49 -8.02
CA GLN A 92 -11.20 3.28 -6.87
C GLN A 92 -10.74 2.08 -6.03
N GLU A 93 -10.46 0.95 -6.69
CA GLU A 93 -9.99 -0.26 -6.00
C GLU A 93 -8.63 -0.05 -5.33
N LEU A 94 -7.67 0.57 -6.02
CA LEU A 94 -6.37 0.93 -5.43
C LEU A 94 -6.53 1.84 -4.22
N SER A 95 -7.33 2.91 -4.35
CA SER A 95 -7.55 3.86 -3.26
C SER A 95 -8.10 3.16 -2.03
N LYS A 96 -9.09 2.28 -2.21
CA LYS A 96 -9.67 1.48 -1.14
C LYS A 96 -8.64 0.58 -0.46
N GLU A 97 -7.79 -0.10 -1.23
CA GLU A 97 -6.80 -1.00 -0.64
C GLU A 97 -5.65 -0.27 0.06
N PHE A 98 -5.21 0.88 -0.47
CA PHE A 98 -4.29 1.74 0.25
C PHE A 98 -4.90 2.24 1.57
N ASP A 99 -6.17 2.64 1.56
CA ASP A 99 -6.87 3.09 2.76
C ASP A 99 -6.96 1.97 3.81
N ASN A 100 -7.25 0.74 3.37
CA ASN A 100 -7.24 -0.43 4.24
C ASN A 100 -5.84 -0.66 4.85
N VAL A 101 -4.77 -0.56 4.05
CA VAL A 101 -3.37 -0.73 4.54
C VAL A 101 -3.04 0.35 5.56
N LEU A 102 -3.30 1.62 5.23
CA LEU A 102 -3.07 2.75 6.12
C LEU A 102 -3.86 2.60 7.42
N GLN A 103 -5.11 2.15 7.36
CA GLN A 103 -5.93 1.92 8.54
C GLN A 103 -5.37 0.78 9.40
N SER A 104 -4.94 -0.31 8.78
CA SER A 104 -4.39 -1.48 9.50
C SER A 104 -3.11 -1.11 10.24
N ILE A 105 -2.20 -0.39 9.59
CA ILE A 105 -0.96 0.10 10.23
C ILE A 105 -1.30 1.06 11.38
N LYS A 106 -2.23 2.00 11.19
CA LYS A 106 -2.66 2.93 12.25
C LYS A 106 -3.27 2.22 13.45
N GLN A 107 -4.10 1.20 13.20
CA GLN A 107 -4.71 0.39 14.27
C GLN A 107 -3.65 -0.40 15.03
N TRP A 108 -2.73 -1.03 14.30
CA TRP A 108 -1.62 -1.77 14.89
C TRP A 108 -0.72 -0.86 15.75
N LEU A 109 -0.38 0.33 15.27
CA LEU A 109 0.37 1.33 16.05
C LEU A 109 -0.40 1.73 17.31
N ALA A 110 -1.69 2.06 17.20
CA ALA A 110 -2.51 2.45 18.34
C ALA A 110 -2.56 1.38 19.44
N THR A 111 -2.53 0.09 19.08
CA THR A 111 -2.50 -1.01 20.06
C THR A 111 -1.14 -1.22 20.73
N HIS A 112 -0.05 -0.72 20.14
CA HIS A 112 1.32 -0.98 20.60
C HIS A 112 2.06 0.27 21.11
N THR A 113 1.55 1.47 20.86
CA THR A 113 2.12 2.74 21.35
C THR A 113 1.31 3.39 22.47
N SER A 114 0.13 2.86 22.79
CA SER A 114 -0.65 3.30 23.95
C SER A 114 -0.01 2.77 25.24
N SER A 115 0.93 3.53 25.81
CA SER A 115 1.50 3.34 27.15
C SER A 115 1.51 4.66 27.92
#